data_AF-A0AA43JM64-F1
#
_entry.id   AF-A0AA43JM64-F1
#
_cell.length_a   1.000
_cell.length_b   1.000
_cell.length_c   1.000
_cell.angle_alpha   90.00
_cell.angle_beta   90.00
_cell.angle_gamma   90.00
#
_symmetry.space_group_name_H-M   'P 1'
#
loop_
_entity.id
_entity.type
_entity.pdbx_description
1 polymer ?
#
loop_
_entity_poly.entity_id
_entity_poly.type
_entity_poly.pdbx_seq_one_letter_code
_entity_poly.pdbx_strand_id
1 'polypeptide(L)'
;MRLVLITILLAATACAEPIPDARVPVDVVGSPTTTAVPVSVADSPTTSSVPPIEVTYRCGQIDLADPDQVSDFPPFTGDIASMMHEAALEEFQASGEWWDSLAWRIASETEITLVLLGVDEEEGRYGDVTFEKVDGEWRATGWGDCRIEPVVDGYGVASFELDPANPPAETSREIAVMATERNCANGQIPEGREVRTSVVETGDEVRILILVEPISGDATCPSNPAFPVRVLLTGALGDRGIVDESTTPPTKKEWPLPARASELRVHLAGEAPAPGTANVFGWSGAHAGALLVDAANWSQEPTWYQSFTTDMVTITGFVAVCDGCEQECEADACDELQRIGPECSEQYVAQEGVDVDFTIVYSDGGCSIDVTTNPILP
;
A
#
# COMPACT_ATOMS: atom_id res chain seq x y z
N MET A 1 -62.36 -22.07 -1.97
CA MET A 1 -61.25 -22.01 -2.95
C MET A 1 -60.19 -22.97 -2.46
N ARG A 2 -59.98 -24.11 -3.14
CA ARG A 2 -59.04 -25.16 -2.71
C ARG A 2 -57.65 -24.80 -3.22
N LEU A 3 -56.69 -24.60 -2.31
CA LEU A 3 -55.28 -24.39 -2.66
C LEU A 3 -54.60 -25.76 -2.72
N VAL A 4 -53.97 -26.06 -3.86
CA VAL A 4 -53.24 -27.30 -4.14
C VAL A 4 -51.79 -27.10 -3.70
N LEU A 5 -51.30 -27.98 -2.81
CA LEU A 5 -49.91 -28.04 -2.37
C LEU A 5 -49.13 -28.90 -3.39
N ILE A 6 -48.13 -28.33 -4.05
CA ILE A 6 -47.19 -29.07 -4.91
C ILE A 6 -45.87 -29.21 -4.16
N THR A 7 -45.57 -30.45 -3.75
CA THR A 7 -44.28 -30.85 -3.17
C THR A 7 -43.36 -31.27 -4.32
N ILE A 8 -42.24 -30.56 -4.52
CA ILE A 8 -41.18 -30.97 -5.44
C ILE A 8 -40.02 -31.53 -4.60
N LEU A 9 -39.82 -32.85 -4.70
CA LEU A 9 -38.63 -33.54 -4.20
C LEU A 9 -37.57 -33.52 -5.32
N LEU A 10 -36.44 -32.86 -5.10
CA LEU A 10 -35.24 -32.99 -5.94
C LEU A 10 -34.22 -33.86 -5.20
N ALA A 11 -34.02 -35.08 -5.68
CA ALA A 11 -32.92 -35.95 -5.27
C ALA A 11 -31.79 -35.81 -6.31
N ALA A 12 -30.66 -35.23 -5.90
CA ALA A 12 -29.44 -35.20 -6.70
C ALA A 12 -28.52 -36.35 -6.26
N THR A 13 -28.48 -37.42 -7.06
CA THR A 13 -27.46 -38.47 -6.98
C THR A 13 -26.25 -38.06 -7.80
N ALA A 14 -25.14 -37.74 -7.13
CA ALA A 14 -23.83 -37.56 -7.77
C ALA A 14 -23.12 -38.92 -7.84
N CYS A 15 -22.92 -39.43 -9.05
CA CYS A 15 -22.03 -40.56 -9.32
C CYS A 15 -20.61 -40.02 -9.49
N ALA A 16 -19.68 -40.42 -8.62
CA ALA A 16 -18.25 -40.21 -8.82
C ALA A 16 -17.68 -41.41 -9.59
N GLU A 17 -17.15 -41.17 -10.78
CA GLU A 17 -16.36 -42.16 -11.55
C GLU A 17 -14.88 -42.09 -11.13
N PRO A 18 -14.19 -43.24 -10.99
CA PRO A 18 -12.77 -43.28 -10.67
C PRO A 18 -11.90 -42.97 -11.89
N ILE A 19 -10.92 -42.09 -11.71
CA ILE A 19 -9.88 -41.73 -12.69
C ILE A 19 -8.92 -42.92 -12.86
N PRO A 20 -8.65 -43.40 -14.09
CA PRO A 20 -7.68 -44.45 -14.33
C PRO A 20 -6.24 -43.92 -14.24
N ASP A 21 -5.45 -44.60 -13.41
CA ASP A 21 -4.03 -44.35 -13.12
C ASP A 21 -3.17 -44.80 -14.33
N ALA A 22 -2.75 -43.86 -15.17
CA ALA A 22 -1.92 -44.13 -16.35
C ALA A 22 -0.44 -43.89 -16.04
N ARG A 23 0.23 -44.92 -15.48
CA ARG A 23 1.70 -44.96 -15.40
C ARG A 23 2.27 -45.43 -16.74
N VAL A 24 2.88 -44.51 -17.47
CA VAL A 24 3.71 -44.81 -18.65
C VAL A 24 5.14 -45.15 -18.18
N PRO A 25 5.77 -46.23 -18.67
CA PRO A 25 7.17 -46.50 -18.41
C PRO A 25 8.05 -45.52 -19.18
N VAL A 26 8.98 -44.87 -18.49
CA VAL A 26 10.03 -44.06 -19.12
C VAL A 26 11.15 -45.01 -19.57
N ASP A 27 11.28 -45.18 -20.89
CA ASP A 27 12.43 -45.87 -21.50
C ASP A 27 13.69 -45.00 -21.36
N VAL A 28 14.70 -45.58 -20.69
CA VAL A 28 16.04 -45.01 -20.53
C VAL A 28 16.81 -45.22 -21.83
N VAL A 29 16.86 -44.19 -22.68
CA VAL A 29 17.67 -44.18 -23.91
C VAL A 29 18.98 -43.44 -23.69
N GLY A 30 20.07 -44.22 -23.65
CA GLY A 30 21.38 -43.96 -24.25
C GLY A 30 22.06 -42.60 -24.04
N SER A 31 23.12 -42.60 -23.22
CA SER A 31 24.15 -41.55 -23.18
C SER A 31 24.87 -41.39 -24.53
N PRO A 32 24.88 -40.20 -25.15
CA PRO A 32 25.81 -39.91 -26.22
C PRO A 32 27.17 -39.49 -25.64
N THR A 33 28.22 -40.17 -26.07
CA THR A 33 29.62 -39.77 -25.84
C THR A 33 29.92 -38.53 -26.68
N THR A 34 29.85 -37.34 -26.06
CA THR A 34 30.19 -36.08 -26.71
C THR A 34 31.71 -35.90 -26.79
N THR A 35 32.24 -35.90 -28.01
CA THR A 35 33.62 -35.48 -28.31
C THR A 35 33.76 -33.97 -28.07
N ALA A 36 34.62 -33.58 -27.14
CA ALA A 36 34.92 -32.19 -26.85
C ALA A 36 35.67 -31.54 -28.02
N VAL A 37 35.03 -30.56 -28.67
CA VAL A 37 35.69 -29.65 -29.62
C VAL A 37 36.25 -28.47 -28.82
N PRO A 38 37.53 -28.10 -28.97
CA PRO A 38 38.08 -26.91 -28.34
C PRO A 38 37.42 -25.66 -28.94
N VAL A 39 36.55 -25.00 -28.17
CA VAL A 39 35.97 -23.71 -28.53
C VAL A 39 37.04 -22.63 -28.29
N SER A 40 37.52 -22.02 -29.37
CA SER A 40 38.32 -20.80 -29.31
C SER A 40 37.52 -19.72 -28.61
N VAL A 41 38.05 -19.24 -27.49
CA VAL A 41 37.58 -18.08 -26.74
C VAL A 41 37.86 -16.84 -27.61
N ALA A 42 36.93 -16.50 -28.48
CA ALA A 42 36.96 -15.29 -29.29
C ALA A 42 36.13 -14.19 -28.60
N ASP A 43 36.80 -13.06 -28.43
CA ASP A 43 36.30 -11.72 -28.12
C ASP A 43 35.61 -11.50 -26.76
N SER A 44 36.31 -10.76 -25.91
CA SER A 44 35.77 -10.08 -24.74
C SER A 44 34.46 -9.38 -25.12
N PRO A 45 33.36 -9.61 -24.38
CA PRO A 45 32.10 -8.93 -24.67
C PRO A 45 32.36 -7.43 -24.63
N THR A 46 32.09 -6.76 -25.76
CA THR A 46 32.11 -5.30 -25.81
C THR A 46 31.00 -4.83 -24.89
N THR A 47 31.38 -4.33 -23.72
CA THR A 47 30.46 -3.79 -22.71
C THR A 47 29.66 -2.68 -23.40
N SER A 48 28.42 -2.95 -23.77
CA SER A 48 27.51 -1.91 -24.22
C SER A 48 27.22 -1.03 -23.02
N SER A 49 27.89 0.12 -22.94
CA SER A 49 27.59 1.13 -21.95
C SER A 49 26.22 1.72 -22.29
N VAL A 50 25.19 1.27 -21.59
CA VAL A 50 23.90 1.97 -21.58
C VAL A 50 24.20 3.41 -21.15
N PRO A 51 23.74 4.44 -21.89
CA PRO A 51 23.95 5.81 -21.48
C PRO A 51 23.36 6.04 -20.08
N PRO A 52 24.01 6.88 -19.25
CA PRO A 52 23.47 7.19 -17.92
C PRO A 52 22.08 7.83 -18.08
N ILE A 53 21.17 7.46 -17.19
CA ILE A 53 19.85 8.08 -17.09
C ILE A 53 20.04 9.45 -16.43
N GLU A 54 19.66 10.52 -17.12
CA GLU A 54 19.62 11.86 -16.54
C GLU A 54 18.37 11.98 -15.67
N VAL A 55 18.58 12.19 -14.36
CA VAL A 55 17.51 12.38 -13.37
C VAL A 55 17.51 13.85 -12.96
N THR A 56 16.37 14.49 -13.10
CA THR A 56 16.08 15.80 -12.50
C THR A 56 15.08 15.59 -11.37
N TYR A 57 14.71 16.64 -10.66
CA TYR A 57 13.74 16.56 -9.58
C TYR A 57 12.68 17.64 -9.75
N ARG A 58 11.48 17.40 -9.22
CA ARG A 58 10.39 18.36 -9.28
C ARG A 58 9.67 18.46 -7.95
N CYS A 59 9.32 19.68 -7.59
CA CYS A 59 8.47 20.01 -6.48
C CYS A 59 7.30 20.87 -6.97
N GLY A 60 6.11 20.28 -7.11
CA GLY A 60 4.97 20.98 -7.71
C GLY A 60 5.27 21.41 -9.15
N GLN A 61 5.37 22.72 -9.40
CA GLN A 61 5.76 23.30 -10.69
C GLN A 61 7.26 23.67 -10.79
N ILE A 62 8.05 23.38 -9.76
CA ILE A 62 9.45 23.82 -9.63
C ILE A 62 10.37 22.67 -10.03
N ASP A 63 11.17 22.87 -11.08
CA ASP A 63 12.22 21.93 -11.46
C ASP A 63 13.52 22.22 -10.68
N LEU A 64 14.16 21.16 -10.20
CA LEU A 64 15.37 21.15 -9.39
C LEU A 64 16.41 20.26 -10.09
N ALA A 65 17.67 20.71 -10.16
CA ALA A 65 18.74 19.86 -10.68
C ALA A 65 19.20 18.83 -9.64
N ASP A 66 19.07 19.16 -8.35
CA ASP A 66 19.42 18.32 -7.21
C ASP A 66 18.47 18.66 -6.04
N PRO A 67 17.94 17.68 -5.29
CA PRO A 67 17.06 17.93 -4.14
C PRO A 67 17.70 18.78 -3.04
N ASP A 68 19.03 18.76 -2.91
CA ASP A 68 19.74 19.54 -1.88
C ASP A 68 19.86 21.03 -2.25
N GLN A 69 19.55 21.42 -3.50
CA GLN A 69 19.61 22.82 -3.97
C GLN A 69 18.44 23.68 -3.51
N VAL A 70 17.49 23.13 -2.76
CA VAL A 70 16.37 23.90 -2.20
C VAL A 70 16.86 25.11 -1.38
N SER A 71 18.00 24.98 -0.70
CA SER A 71 18.60 26.09 0.05
C SER A 71 19.20 27.20 -0.82
N ASP A 72 19.43 26.94 -2.11
CA ASP A 72 20.07 27.88 -3.03
C ASP A 72 19.09 28.95 -3.53
N PHE A 73 17.78 28.72 -3.41
CA PHE A 73 16.78 29.72 -3.76
C PHE A 73 16.84 30.92 -2.80
N PRO A 74 16.73 32.16 -3.32
CA PRO A 74 16.72 33.36 -2.50
C PRO A 74 15.57 33.34 -1.48
N PRO A 75 15.79 33.82 -0.24
CA PRO A 75 14.72 33.88 0.75
C PRO A 75 13.63 34.87 0.33
N PHE A 76 12.37 34.51 0.51
CA PHE A 76 11.23 35.38 0.24
C PHE A 76 11.05 36.36 1.41
N THR A 77 11.47 37.62 1.21
CA THR A 77 11.47 38.66 2.25
C THR A 77 11.00 40.01 1.69
N GLY A 78 10.70 40.96 2.58
CA GLY A 78 10.34 42.33 2.22
C GLY A 78 8.83 42.62 2.21
N ASP A 79 8.48 43.82 1.74
CA ASP A 79 7.10 44.35 1.85
C ASP A 79 6.05 43.51 1.10
N ILE A 80 6.46 42.87 -0.01
CA ILE A 80 5.58 41.99 -0.79
C ILE A 80 5.24 40.70 -0.04
N ALA A 81 6.07 40.27 0.93
CA ALA A 81 5.85 39.03 1.65
C ALA A 81 4.61 39.08 2.53
N SER A 82 4.37 40.21 3.23
CA SER A 82 3.16 40.40 4.02
C SER A 82 1.91 40.44 3.13
N MET A 83 1.99 41.09 1.97
CA MET A 83 0.88 41.11 1.01
C MET A 83 0.56 39.72 0.46
N MET A 84 1.58 38.92 0.13
CA MET A 84 1.38 37.55 -0.39
C MET A 84 0.85 36.61 0.70
N HIS A 85 1.30 36.78 1.95
CA HIS A 85 0.75 36.05 3.08
C HIS A 85 -0.75 36.32 3.22
N GLU A 86 -1.17 37.59 3.25
CA GLU A 86 -2.59 37.95 3.31
C GLU A 86 -3.39 37.38 2.13
N ALA A 87 -2.86 37.50 0.91
CA ALA A 87 -3.50 36.97 -0.30
C ALA A 87 -3.65 35.44 -0.26
N ALA A 88 -2.65 34.71 0.24
CA ALA A 88 -2.73 33.25 0.38
C ALA A 88 -3.78 32.84 1.43
N LEU A 89 -3.87 33.55 2.56
CA LEU A 89 -4.88 33.26 3.60
C LEU A 89 -6.31 33.54 3.12
N GLU A 90 -6.52 34.65 2.40
CA GLU A 90 -7.84 35.05 1.90
C GLU A 90 -8.37 34.07 0.85
N GLU A 91 -7.55 33.75 -0.16
CA GLU A 91 -8.01 32.95 -1.31
C GLU A 91 -8.18 31.47 -0.95
N PHE A 92 -7.27 30.92 -0.15
CA PHE A 92 -7.20 29.48 0.06
C PHE A 92 -7.78 28.99 1.37
N GLN A 93 -8.15 29.90 2.28
CA GLN A 93 -8.49 29.53 3.66
C GLN A 93 -7.42 28.63 4.30
N ALA A 94 -6.18 28.71 3.79
CA ALA A 94 -5.06 27.96 4.34
C ALA A 94 -4.95 28.31 5.83
N SER A 95 -4.66 27.33 6.67
CA SER A 95 -4.35 27.66 8.06
C SER A 95 -3.10 28.54 8.04
N GLY A 96 -3.15 29.71 8.70
CA GLY A 96 -1.95 30.54 8.86
C GLY A 96 -0.79 29.76 9.48
N GLU A 97 -1.11 28.74 10.26
CA GLU A 97 -0.17 27.76 10.80
C GLU A 97 0.68 27.08 9.73
N TRP A 98 0.11 26.68 8.58
CA TRP A 98 0.89 26.05 7.50
C TRP A 98 1.84 27.03 6.81
N TRP A 99 1.40 28.27 6.57
CA TRP A 99 2.26 29.28 5.97
C TRP A 99 3.42 29.62 6.89
N ASP A 100 3.14 29.81 8.17
CA ASP A 100 4.10 30.22 9.18
C ASP A 100 5.09 29.09 9.58
N SER A 101 4.77 27.82 9.27
CA SER A 101 5.67 26.68 9.51
C SER A 101 6.74 26.52 8.44
N LEU A 102 6.68 27.26 7.33
CA LEU A 102 7.57 27.10 6.18
C LEU A 102 8.50 28.30 5.97
N ALA A 103 9.79 28.03 5.72
CA ALA A 103 10.75 29.00 5.25
C ALA A 103 10.61 29.20 3.73
N TRP A 104 9.86 30.22 3.32
CA TRP A 104 9.57 30.51 1.92
C TRP A 104 10.78 31.08 1.16
N ARG A 105 10.96 30.58 -0.06
CA ARG A 105 12.03 30.96 -1.00
C ARG A 105 11.47 31.21 -2.38
N ILE A 106 12.11 32.08 -3.15
CA ILE A 106 11.68 32.45 -4.51
C ILE A 106 12.21 31.42 -5.49
N ALA A 107 11.34 30.54 -5.99
CA ALA A 107 11.67 29.54 -6.99
C ALA A 107 11.71 30.15 -8.41
N SER A 108 10.75 31.02 -8.72
CA SER A 108 10.68 31.76 -9.98
C SER A 108 9.94 33.08 -9.78
N GLU A 109 10.43 34.15 -10.41
CA GLU A 109 9.79 35.47 -10.37
C GLU A 109 9.81 36.10 -11.76
N THR A 110 8.64 36.54 -12.21
CA THR A 110 8.43 37.33 -13.42
C THR A 110 7.53 38.52 -13.10
N GLU A 111 7.24 39.38 -14.09
CA GLU A 111 6.36 40.54 -13.88
C GLU A 111 4.92 40.16 -13.50
N ILE A 112 4.48 38.94 -13.86
CA ILE A 112 3.09 38.49 -13.72
C ILE A 112 2.92 37.18 -12.94
N THR A 113 4.02 36.50 -12.60
CA THR A 113 3.98 35.21 -11.90
C THR A 113 5.08 35.18 -10.85
N LEU A 114 4.75 34.69 -9.65
CA LEU A 114 5.67 34.43 -8.57
C LEU A 114 5.42 33.00 -8.07
N VAL A 115 6.46 32.17 -8.07
CA VAL A 115 6.42 30.80 -7.54
C VAL A 115 7.33 30.74 -6.33
N LEU A 116 6.80 30.32 -5.19
CA LEU A 116 7.55 30.14 -3.96
C LEU A 116 7.65 28.67 -3.59
N LEU A 117 8.79 28.32 -3.01
CA LEU A 117 9.08 27.04 -2.39
C LEU A 117 9.19 27.23 -0.88
N GLY A 118 8.30 26.60 -0.13
CA GLY A 118 8.33 26.54 1.33
C GLY A 118 9.10 25.32 1.80
N VAL A 119 9.89 25.49 2.85
CA VAL A 119 10.72 24.42 3.43
C VAL A 119 10.54 24.39 4.93
N ASP A 120 10.16 23.24 5.46
CA ASP A 120 10.27 22.92 6.88
C ASP A 120 11.56 22.15 7.08
N GLU A 121 12.61 22.82 7.56
CA GLU A 121 13.93 22.19 7.77
C GLU A 121 13.90 21.19 8.94
N GLU A 122 12.94 21.29 9.87
CA GLU A 122 12.83 20.41 11.02
C GLU A 122 12.08 19.12 10.66
N GLU A 123 10.95 19.24 9.97
CA GLU A 123 10.13 18.10 9.55
C GLU A 123 10.52 17.53 8.18
N GLY A 124 11.38 18.21 7.42
CA GLY A 124 11.75 17.81 6.05
C GLY A 124 10.57 17.89 5.08
N ARG A 125 9.62 18.81 5.32
CA ARG A 125 8.43 19.01 4.49
C ARG A 125 8.67 20.14 3.51
N TYR A 126 8.00 20.05 2.36
CA TYR A 126 8.02 21.09 1.35
C TYR A 126 6.59 21.54 1.07
N GLY A 127 6.45 22.80 0.66
CA GLY A 127 5.21 23.35 0.15
C GLY A 127 5.51 24.20 -1.08
N ASP A 128 4.55 24.38 -1.95
CA ASP A 128 4.66 25.36 -3.03
C ASP A 128 3.44 26.28 -3.03
N VAL A 129 3.65 27.50 -3.52
CA VAL A 129 2.58 28.44 -3.80
C VAL A 129 2.90 29.21 -5.07
N THR A 130 1.88 29.38 -5.91
CA THR A 130 1.95 30.15 -7.14
C THR A 130 1.01 31.33 -7.02
N PHE A 131 1.54 32.51 -7.35
CA PHE A 131 0.79 33.74 -7.49
C PHE A 131 0.82 34.21 -8.93
N GLU A 132 -0.30 34.75 -9.39
CA GLU A 132 -0.42 35.47 -10.65
C GLU A 132 -0.91 36.89 -10.43
N LYS A 133 -0.43 37.81 -11.26
CA LYS A 133 -0.84 39.21 -11.22
C LYS A 133 -2.02 39.45 -12.15
N VAL A 134 -3.19 39.69 -11.58
CA VAL A 134 -4.45 39.96 -12.30
C VAL A 134 -4.90 41.38 -11.99
N ASP A 135 -5.08 42.20 -13.03
CA ASP A 135 -5.47 43.62 -12.92
C ASP A 135 -4.56 44.48 -12.03
N GLY A 136 -3.28 44.09 -11.93
CA GLY A 136 -2.27 44.78 -11.11
C GLY A 136 -2.18 44.30 -9.66
N GLU A 137 -3.07 43.40 -9.25
CA GLU A 137 -3.10 42.76 -7.93
C GLU A 137 -2.56 41.34 -8.02
N TRP A 138 -1.83 40.91 -6.99
CA TRP A 138 -1.40 39.52 -6.90
C TRP A 138 -2.52 38.67 -6.33
N ARG A 139 -2.78 37.53 -6.95
CA ARG A 139 -3.71 36.51 -6.47
C ARG A 139 -3.01 35.18 -6.45
N ALA A 140 -3.26 34.42 -5.40
CA ALA A 140 -2.75 33.07 -5.31
C ALA A 140 -3.58 32.16 -6.25
N THR A 141 -2.93 31.38 -7.10
CA THR A 141 -3.58 30.56 -8.14
C THR A 141 -3.35 29.07 -7.96
N GLY A 142 -2.37 28.69 -7.16
CA GLY A 142 -2.14 27.31 -6.74
C GLY A 142 -1.32 27.27 -5.46
N TRP A 143 -1.54 26.23 -4.66
CA TRP A 143 -0.73 25.92 -3.49
C TRP A 143 -0.90 24.45 -3.13
N GLY A 144 0.02 23.91 -2.34
CA GLY A 144 -0.13 22.61 -1.75
C GLY A 144 1.11 22.17 -0.99
N ASP A 145 0.97 21.06 -0.27
CA ASP A 145 2.13 20.30 0.14
C ASP A 145 2.86 19.83 -1.11
N CYS A 146 4.18 19.97 -1.07
CA CYS A 146 5.04 19.52 -2.12
C CYS A 146 5.86 18.32 -1.66
N ARG A 147 6.00 17.34 -2.56
CA ARG A 147 6.97 16.26 -2.42
C ARG A 147 7.97 16.39 -3.56
N ILE A 148 9.26 16.38 -3.23
CA ILE A 148 10.29 16.35 -4.26
C ILE A 148 10.30 14.95 -4.86
N GLU A 149 10.02 14.87 -6.15
CA GLU A 149 9.95 13.62 -6.92
C GLU A 149 11.00 13.62 -8.02
N PRO A 150 11.68 12.50 -8.28
CA PRO A 150 12.57 12.40 -9.43
C PRO A 150 11.75 12.47 -10.73
N VAL A 151 12.32 13.11 -11.75
CA VAL A 151 11.76 13.26 -13.08
C VAL A 151 12.77 12.77 -14.10
N VAL A 152 12.33 11.85 -14.95
CA VAL A 152 13.11 11.30 -16.07
C VAL A 152 12.29 11.44 -17.33
N ASP A 153 12.86 12.10 -18.35
CA ASP A 153 12.16 12.36 -19.60
C ASP A 153 11.63 11.07 -20.25
N GLY A 154 10.32 11.04 -20.49
CA GLY A 154 9.63 9.92 -21.11
C GLY A 154 9.25 8.76 -20.17
N TYR A 155 9.53 8.86 -18.87
CA TYR A 155 9.20 7.83 -17.89
C TYR A 155 8.46 8.41 -16.67
N GLY A 156 7.50 7.64 -16.16
CA GLY A 156 6.99 7.77 -14.80
C GLY A 156 7.86 7.00 -13.81
N VAL A 157 7.67 7.29 -12.53
CA VAL A 157 8.43 6.67 -11.43
C VAL A 157 7.56 5.65 -10.72
N ALA A 158 8.16 4.53 -10.32
CA ALA A 158 7.54 3.54 -9.45
C ALA A 158 8.29 3.46 -8.11
N SER A 159 7.55 3.45 -7.01
CA SER A 159 8.05 2.99 -5.71
C SER A 159 8.04 1.48 -5.67
N PHE A 160 8.76 0.86 -4.74
CA PHE A 160 8.72 -0.60 -4.62
C PHE A 160 8.76 -1.08 -3.18
N GLU A 161 8.29 -2.31 -2.96
CA GLU A 161 8.59 -3.09 -1.76
C GLU A 161 9.45 -4.30 -2.13
N LEU A 162 10.22 -4.82 -1.17
CA LEU A 162 10.97 -6.05 -1.38
C LEU A 162 9.99 -7.22 -1.52
N ASP A 163 10.23 -8.12 -2.48
CA ASP A 163 9.35 -9.27 -2.70
C ASP A 163 9.61 -10.35 -1.62
N PRO A 164 8.67 -10.58 -0.69
CA PRO A 164 8.88 -11.55 0.37
C PRO A 164 8.87 -13.00 -0.09
N ALA A 165 8.29 -13.29 -1.25
CA ALA A 165 8.37 -14.61 -1.85
C ALA A 165 9.79 -14.91 -2.38
N ASN A 166 10.59 -13.88 -2.61
CA ASN A 166 11.94 -13.96 -3.16
C ASN A 166 12.92 -13.10 -2.33
N PRO A 167 13.16 -13.48 -1.07
CA PRO A 167 13.95 -12.69 -0.14
C PRO A 167 15.37 -12.41 -0.66
N PRO A 168 15.87 -11.16 -0.57
CA PRO A 168 17.25 -10.86 -0.98
C PRO A 168 18.24 -11.63 -0.10
N ALA A 169 19.20 -12.30 -0.75
CA ALA A 169 20.31 -12.97 -0.10
C ALA A 169 21.60 -12.15 -0.28
N GLU A 170 22.48 -12.15 0.72
CA GLU A 170 23.77 -11.44 0.68
C GLU A 170 24.63 -11.85 -0.54
N THR A 171 24.54 -13.10 -0.99
CA THR A 171 25.29 -13.58 -2.16
C THR A 171 24.60 -13.26 -3.49
N SER A 172 23.38 -12.72 -3.46
CA SER A 172 22.59 -12.46 -4.66
C SER A 172 23.14 -11.29 -5.45
N ARG A 173 23.03 -11.37 -6.78
CA ARG A 173 23.25 -10.25 -7.71
C ARG A 173 21.95 -9.79 -8.35
N GLU A 174 20.83 -10.19 -7.78
CA GLU A 174 19.49 -9.86 -8.23
C GLU A 174 18.61 -9.62 -7.00
N ILE A 175 17.83 -8.55 -7.04
CA ILE A 175 16.83 -8.23 -6.01
C ILE A 175 15.46 -8.33 -6.68
N ALA A 176 14.56 -9.13 -6.11
CA ALA A 176 13.17 -9.19 -6.52
C ALA A 176 12.36 -8.15 -5.72
N VAL A 177 11.58 -7.35 -6.43
CA VAL A 177 10.76 -6.29 -5.83
C VAL A 177 9.37 -6.27 -6.43
N MET A 178 8.40 -5.78 -5.66
CA MET A 178 7.04 -5.47 -6.10
C MET A 178 6.92 -3.96 -6.30
N ALA A 179 7.03 -3.53 -7.55
CA ALA A 179 6.96 -2.12 -7.93
C ALA A 179 5.51 -1.66 -8.10
N THR A 180 5.23 -0.41 -7.75
CA THR A 180 3.92 0.24 -7.94
C THR A 180 4.17 1.61 -8.56
N GLU A 181 3.54 1.88 -9.70
CA GLU A 181 3.63 3.19 -10.35
C GLU A 181 3.08 4.28 -9.42
N ARG A 182 3.81 5.38 -9.29
CA ARG A 182 3.34 6.58 -8.58
C ARG A 182 2.43 7.41 -9.47
N ASN A 183 2.76 7.48 -10.75
CA ASN A 183 1.89 8.05 -11.76
C ASN A 183 0.67 7.14 -11.98
N CYS A 184 -0.40 7.74 -12.47
CA CYS A 184 -1.63 7.04 -12.76
C CYS A 184 -1.44 5.94 -13.82
N ALA A 185 -1.81 4.70 -13.47
CA ALA A 185 -1.68 3.51 -14.30
C ALA A 185 -3.05 2.93 -14.73
N ASN A 186 -4.15 3.65 -14.54
CA ASN A 186 -5.50 3.23 -14.96
C ASN A 186 -5.94 1.84 -14.47
N GLY A 187 -5.43 1.37 -13.33
CA GLY A 187 -5.69 0.04 -12.80
C GLY A 187 -4.98 -1.09 -13.56
N GLN A 188 -3.94 -0.77 -14.33
CA GLN A 188 -3.21 -1.71 -15.18
C GLN A 188 -1.75 -1.79 -14.77
N ILE A 189 -1.18 -2.99 -14.83
CA ILE A 189 0.27 -3.20 -14.76
C ILE A 189 0.93 -2.75 -16.08
N PRO A 190 2.25 -2.55 -16.15
CA PRO A 190 2.94 -2.07 -17.36
C PRO A 190 3.13 -3.13 -18.45
N GLU A 191 2.09 -3.89 -18.78
CA GLU A 191 2.11 -4.83 -19.90
C GLU A 191 2.30 -4.09 -21.24
N GLY A 192 3.36 -4.44 -21.96
CA GLY A 192 3.70 -3.83 -23.25
C GLY A 192 4.32 -2.43 -23.15
N ARG A 193 4.55 -1.93 -21.93
CA ARG A 193 5.28 -0.68 -21.65
C ARG A 193 6.69 -0.99 -21.19
N GLU A 194 7.64 -0.13 -21.52
CA GLU A 194 9.01 -0.32 -21.08
C GLU A 194 9.17 -0.09 -19.57
N VAL A 195 9.86 -1.01 -18.88
CA VAL A 195 10.27 -0.86 -17.48
C VAL A 195 11.80 -0.85 -17.42
N ARG A 196 12.38 0.17 -16.79
CA ARG A 196 13.82 0.33 -16.60
C ARG A 196 14.17 0.48 -15.13
N THR A 197 15.40 0.13 -14.78
CA THR A 197 15.96 0.34 -13.45
C THR A 197 17.24 1.13 -13.56
N SER A 198 17.34 2.23 -12.82
CA SER A 198 18.62 2.89 -12.54
C SER A 198 19.13 2.35 -11.21
N VAL A 199 20.38 1.85 -11.19
CA VAL A 199 20.98 1.26 -9.99
C VAL A 199 22.32 1.92 -9.74
N VAL A 200 22.46 2.55 -8.58
CA VAL A 200 23.74 3.10 -8.09
C VAL A 200 24.22 2.24 -6.93
N GLU A 201 25.33 1.54 -7.13
CA GLU A 201 25.95 0.68 -6.12
C GLU A 201 27.11 1.39 -5.43
N THR A 202 27.06 1.48 -4.10
CA THR A 202 28.17 1.93 -3.25
C THR A 202 28.67 0.75 -2.39
N GLY A 203 29.64 1.02 -1.51
CA GLY A 203 30.11 0.03 -0.55
C GLY A 203 29.08 -0.32 0.52
N ASP A 204 28.15 0.60 0.81
CA ASP A 204 27.22 0.50 1.93
C ASP A 204 25.76 0.34 1.47
N GLU A 205 25.43 0.73 0.23
CA GLU A 205 24.05 0.80 -0.25
C GLU A 205 23.90 0.42 -1.74
N VAL A 206 22.71 -0.04 -2.09
CA VAL A 206 22.19 -0.20 -3.45
C VAL A 206 20.98 0.71 -3.58
N ARG A 207 21.13 1.79 -4.34
CA ARG A 207 20.10 2.82 -4.54
C ARG A 207 19.40 2.54 -5.88
N ILE A 208 18.08 2.39 -5.84
CA ILE A 208 17.27 1.87 -6.94
C ILE A 208 16.19 2.89 -7.29
N LEU A 209 16.13 3.26 -8.56
CA LEU A 209 15.01 4.00 -9.16
C LEU A 209 14.37 3.14 -10.25
N ILE A 210 13.06 2.90 -10.14
CA ILE A 210 12.30 2.13 -11.13
C ILE A 210 11.50 3.12 -11.98
N LEU A 211 11.66 2.97 -13.29
CA LEU A 211 11.09 3.83 -14.31
C LEU A 211 10.15 3.03 -15.18
N VAL A 212 8.98 3.60 -15.47
CA VAL A 212 7.94 2.95 -16.25
C VAL A 212 7.49 3.90 -17.35
N GLU A 213 7.49 3.45 -18.60
CA GLU A 213 6.93 4.23 -19.70
C GLU A 213 5.45 4.55 -19.39
N PRO A 214 5.01 5.82 -19.43
CA PRO A 214 3.68 6.21 -18.99
C PRO A 214 2.58 5.70 -19.95
N ILE A 215 1.35 5.59 -19.44
CA ILE A 215 0.19 5.35 -20.28
C ILE A 215 -0.09 6.60 -21.13
N SER A 216 -0.46 6.40 -22.39
CA SER A 216 -0.92 7.47 -23.27
C SER A 216 -2.46 7.62 -23.23
N GLY A 217 -2.94 8.86 -23.33
CA GLY A 217 -4.37 9.18 -23.38
C GLY A 217 -4.97 9.59 -22.03
N ASP A 218 -6.30 9.74 -22.01
CA ASP A 218 -7.03 10.15 -20.82
C ASP A 218 -6.99 9.05 -19.75
N ALA A 219 -6.56 9.41 -18.53
CA ALA A 219 -6.43 8.49 -17.42
C ALA A 219 -7.40 8.85 -16.29
N THR A 220 -8.15 7.86 -15.80
CA THR A 220 -9.16 8.01 -14.73
C THR A 220 -8.68 7.46 -13.38
N CYS A 221 -7.53 6.80 -13.34
CA CYS A 221 -6.78 6.45 -12.13
C CYS A 221 -7.57 5.71 -11.03
N PRO A 222 -8.30 4.62 -11.34
CA PRO A 222 -8.99 3.84 -10.31
C PRO A 222 -8.03 3.17 -9.32
N SER A 223 -6.84 2.76 -9.77
CA SER A 223 -5.80 2.14 -8.94
C SER A 223 -4.46 2.05 -9.70
N ASN A 224 -3.39 1.70 -8.99
CA ASN A 224 -2.08 1.36 -9.54
C ASN A 224 -1.67 -0.02 -8.98
N PRO A 225 -1.95 -1.14 -9.69
CA PRO A 225 -1.61 -2.47 -9.18
C PRO A 225 -0.08 -2.68 -9.15
N ALA A 226 0.40 -3.38 -8.12
CA ALA A 226 1.81 -3.76 -8.02
C ALA A 226 2.20 -4.80 -9.08
N PHE A 227 3.45 -4.78 -9.53
CA PHE A 227 4.01 -5.70 -10.52
C PHE A 227 5.44 -6.11 -10.18
N PRO A 228 5.86 -7.34 -10.54
CA PRO A 228 7.19 -7.83 -10.19
C PRO A 228 8.28 -7.21 -11.08
N VAL A 229 9.39 -6.80 -10.47
CA VAL A 229 10.61 -6.32 -11.15
C VAL A 229 11.83 -7.05 -10.60
N ARG A 230 12.76 -7.42 -11.48
CA ARG A 230 14.07 -7.97 -11.12
C ARG A 230 15.14 -6.91 -11.32
N VAL A 231 15.75 -6.46 -10.23
CA VAL A 231 16.82 -5.47 -10.24
C VAL A 231 18.16 -6.21 -10.28
N LEU A 232 18.91 -6.02 -11.37
CA LEU A 232 20.21 -6.66 -11.56
C LEU A 232 21.33 -5.81 -10.96
N LEU A 233 22.23 -6.46 -10.22
CA LEU A 233 23.40 -5.85 -9.59
C LEU A 233 24.68 -6.27 -10.32
N THR A 234 25.66 -5.38 -10.36
CA THR A 234 27.01 -5.68 -10.82
C THR A 234 27.79 -6.49 -9.78
N GLY A 235 27.58 -6.20 -8.49
CA GLY A 235 28.17 -6.91 -7.34
C GLY A 235 27.17 -7.77 -6.57
N ALA A 236 27.68 -8.64 -5.68
CA ALA A 236 26.82 -9.35 -4.72
C ALA A 236 26.27 -8.37 -3.67
N LEU A 237 25.02 -8.51 -3.23
CA LEU A 237 24.37 -7.59 -2.29
C LEU A 237 25.17 -7.38 -1.01
N GLY A 238 25.73 -8.42 -0.41
CA GLY A 238 26.44 -8.37 0.87
C GLY A 238 25.56 -7.78 1.97
N ASP A 239 26.17 -6.97 2.83
CA ASP A 239 25.51 -6.25 3.93
C ASP A 239 24.94 -4.89 3.51
N ARG A 240 24.88 -4.61 2.20
CA ARG A 240 24.49 -3.29 1.68
C ARG A 240 22.99 -3.05 1.92
N GLY A 241 22.65 -1.85 2.37
CA GLY A 241 21.27 -1.39 2.47
C GLY A 241 20.63 -1.26 1.09
N ILE A 242 19.32 -1.51 1.00
CA ILE A 242 18.55 -1.27 -0.23
C ILE A 242 17.80 0.04 -0.04
N VAL A 243 17.87 0.96 -1.01
CA VAL A 243 17.23 2.28 -0.94
C VAL A 243 16.34 2.49 -2.16
N ASP A 244 15.11 2.90 -1.91
CA ASP A 244 14.14 3.34 -2.91
C ASP A 244 14.30 4.86 -3.14
N GLU A 245 14.69 5.23 -4.36
CA GLU A 245 14.88 6.62 -4.77
C GLU A 245 13.63 7.26 -5.38
N SER A 246 12.48 6.60 -5.34
CA SER A 246 11.22 7.13 -5.88
C SER A 246 10.67 8.34 -5.11
N THR A 247 11.25 8.65 -3.95
CA THR A 247 10.91 9.81 -3.10
C THR A 247 12.15 10.54 -2.66
N THR A 248 11.99 11.81 -2.29
CA THR A 248 12.99 12.59 -1.56
C THR A 248 12.42 13.03 -0.20
N PRO A 249 13.06 12.70 0.93
CA PRO A 249 14.28 11.89 1.01
C PRO A 249 14.08 10.44 0.52
N PRO A 250 15.15 9.78 0.03
CA PRO A 250 15.11 8.38 -0.35
C PRO A 250 14.69 7.49 0.83
N THR A 251 13.91 6.45 0.55
CA THR A 251 13.38 5.56 1.58
C THR A 251 14.26 4.31 1.69
N LYS A 252 14.87 4.09 2.85
CA LYS A 252 15.58 2.83 3.12
C LYS A 252 14.58 1.68 3.22
N LYS A 253 14.85 0.59 2.51
CA LYS A 253 14.08 -0.65 2.59
C LYS A 253 14.72 -1.59 3.60
N GLU A 254 13.93 -2.00 4.57
CA GLU A 254 14.37 -2.88 5.64
C GLU A 254 14.31 -4.34 5.18
N TRP A 255 15.34 -5.10 5.53
CA TRP A 255 15.38 -6.55 5.34
C TRP A 255 16.13 -7.24 6.48
N PRO A 256 15.63 -8.36 7.06
CA PRO A 256 14.30 -8.94 6.82
C PRO A 256 13.20 -7.91 7.08
N LEU A 257 12.08 -8.00 6.36
CA LEU A 257 10.97 -7.06 6.57
C LEU A 257 10.61 -7.10 8.07
N PRO A 258 10.49 -5.93 8.72
CA PRO A 258 10.13 -5.90 10.12
C PRO A 258 8.82 -6.64 10.26
N ALA A 259 8.69 -7.46 11.31
CA ALA A 259 7.42 -8.11 11.51
C ALA A 259 6.36 -7.04 11.73
N ARG A 260 5.42 -6.94 10.79
CA ARG A 260 4.27 -6.06 10.96
C ARG A 260 3.43 -6.56 12.13
N ALA A 261 2.76 -5.64 12.79
CA ALA A 261 1.75 -5.99 13.77
C ALA A 261 0.75 -6.96 13.12
N SER A 262 0.42 -8.05 13.83
CA SER A 262 -0.59 -9.00 13.40
C SER A 262 -1.88 -8.28 13.07
N GLU A 263 -2.40 -8.51 11.87
CA GLU A 263 -3.74 -8.05 11.53
C GLU A 263 -4.75 -9.08 12.04
N LEU A 264 -5.78 -8.60 12.75
CA LEU A 264 -6.91 -9.41 13.16
C LEU A 264 -8.09 -9.08 12.25
N ARG A 265 -8.65 -10.10 11.61
CA ARG A 265 -9.86 -9.96 10.81
C ARG A 265 -10.98 -10.74 11.45
N VAL A 266 -12.13 -10.11 11.59
CA VAL A 266 -13.34 -10.77 12.08
C VAL A 266 -14.33 -10.87 10.93
N HIS A 267 -14.69 -12.11 10.61
CA HIS A 267 -15.75 -12.45 9.70
C HIS A 267 -16.96 -12.90 10.50
N LEU A 268 -18.11 -12.30 10.21
CA LEU A 268 -19.38 -12.77 10.75
C LEU A 268 -20.05 -13.65 9.71
N ALA A 269 -20.44 -14.85 10.13
CA ALA A 269 -21.07 -15.84 9.25
C ALA A 269 -22.31 -16.45 9.92
N GLY A 270 -23.16 -17.04 9.08
CA GLY A 270 -24.38 -17.72 9.52
C GLY A 270 -25.65 -16.90 9.29
N GLU A 271 -26.60 -17.02 10.22
CA GLU A 271 -27.94 -16.44 10.08
C GLU A 271 -28.00 -15.02 10.65
N ALA A 272 -28.78 -14.16 9.97
CA ALA A 272 -29.06 -12.81 10.46
C ALA A 272 -29.79 -12.88 11.81
N PRO A 273 -29.51 -11.94 12.74
CA PRO A 273 -30.23 -11.91 14.01
C PRO A 273 -31.73 -11.62 13.78
N ALA A 274 -32.57 -12.01 14.73
CA ALA A 274 -33.99 -11.71 14.68
C ALA A 274 -34.24 -10.18 14.78
N PRO A 275 -35.34 -9.64 14.24
CA PRO A 275 -35.68 -8.23 14.41
C PRO A 275 -35.72 -7.81 15.89
N GLY A 276 -35.10 -6.68 16.24
CA GLY A 276 -34.96 -6.22 17.63
C GLY A 276 -33.83 -6.91 18.41
N THR A 277 -32.93 -7.61 17.70
CA THR A 277 -31.72 -8.23 18.27
C THR A 277 -30.53 -7.91 17.37
N ALA A 278 -29.32 -8.07 17.92
CA ALA A 278 -28.06 -7.90 17.19
C ALA A 278 -27.11 -9.04 17.52
N ASN A 279 -26.34 -9.47 16.51
CA ASN A 279 -25.15 -10.30 16.72
C ASN A 279 -24.03 -9.37 17.18
N VAL A 280 -23.46 -9.65 18.35
CA VAL A 280 -22.42 -8.82 18.97
C VAL A 280 -21.12 -9.58 18.95
N PHE A 281 -20.07 -8.97 18.40
CA PHE A 281 -18.71 -9.44 18.61
C PHE A 281 -17.93 -8.44 19.45
N GLY A 282 -17.38 -8.91 20.56
CA GLY A 282 -16.55 -8.11 21.47
C GLY A 282 -15.11 -8.60 21.46
N TRP A 283 -14.19 -7.69 21.77
CA TRP A 283 -12.78 -7.98 21.97
C TRP A 283 -12.27 -7.28 23.23
N SER A 284 -11.35 -7.94 23.94
CA SER A 284 -10.70 -7.40 25.14
C SER A 284 -9.24 -7.01 24.87
N GLY A 285 -8.61 -6.29 25.80
CA GLY A 285 -7.21 -5.88 25.71
C GLY A 285 -7.03 -4.38 25.94
N ALA A 286 -5.90 -3.83 25.51
CA ALA A 286 -5.60 -2.40 25.64
C ALA A 286 -6.61 -1.49 24.91
N HIS A 287 -7.28 -2.03 23.88
CA HIS A 287 -8.26 -1.34 23.05
C HIS A 287 -9.57 -2.13 22.99
N ALA A 288 -10.16 -2.48 24.14
CA ALA A 288 -11.40 -3.26 24.17
C ALA A 288 -12.59 -2.54 23.52
N GLY A 289 -13.48 -3.29 22.86
CA GLY A 289 -14.68 -2.76 22.22
C GLY A 289 -15.61 -3.87 21.73
N ALA A 290 -16.75 -3.50 21.14
CA ALA A 290 -17.60 -4.44 20.43
C ALA A 290 -18.31 -3.79 19.24
N LEU A 291 -18.64 -4.61 18.24
CA LEU A 291 -19.52 -4.25 17.13
C LEU A 291 -20.86 -4.98 17.29
N LEU A 292 -21.95 -4.28 17.00
CA LEU A 292 -23.29 -4.84 16.94
C LEU A 292 -23.78 -4.82 15.49
N VAL A 293 -24.10 -5.99 14.96
CA VAL A 293 -24.66 -6.14 13.63
C VAL A 293 -26.10 -6.58 13.76
N ASP A 294 -27.02 -5.68 13.46
CA ASP A 294 -28.46 -5.97 13.43
C ASP A 294 -28.90 -6.65 12.13
N ALA A 295 -30.18 -7.00 12.05
CA ALA A 295 -30.74 -7.69 10.89
C ALA A 295 -30.69 -6.87 9.60
N ALA A 296 -30.68 -5.53 9.70
CA ALA A 296 -30.67 -4.64 8.53
C ALA A 296 -29.26 -4.48 7.94
N ASN A 297 -28.24 -4.54 8.80
CA ASN A 297 -26.84 -4.37 8.44
C ASN A 297 -26.11 -5.69 8.15
N TRP A 298 -26.69 -6.84 8.53
CA TRP A 298 -26.10 -8.18 8.34
C TRP A 298 -25.61 -8.47 6.91
N SER A 299 -26.32 -8.00 5.88
CA SER A 299 -25.94 -8.23 4.48
C SER A 299 -24.96 -7.22 3.90
N GLN A 300 -24.66 -6.13 4.63
CA GLN A 300 -23.85 -5.02 4.12
C GLN A 300 -22.40 -5.07 4.59
N GLU A 301 -22.11 -5.73 5.72
CA GLU A 301 -20.76 -5.75 6.31
C GLU A 301 -20.31 -7.17 6.69
N PRO A 302 -19.72 -7.94 5.75
CA PRO A 302 -19.29 -9.30 6.05
C PRO A 302 -17.91 -9.39 6.74
N THR A 303 -17.16 -8.28 6.79
CA THR A 303 -15.79 -8.29 7.33
C THR A 303 -15.45 -6.98 8.03
N TRP A 304 -14.99 -7.10 9.27
CA TRP A 304 -14.38 -6.02 10.03
C TRP A 304 -12.88 -6.29 10.21
N TYR A 305 -12.10 -5.21 10.22
CA TYR A 305 -10.64 -5.24 10.21
C TYR A 305 -10.10 -4.40 11.37
N GLN A 306 -9.17 -4.97 12.14
CA GLN A 306 -8.48 -4.21 13.18
C GLN A 306 -7.06 -4.72 13.36
N SER A 307 -6.12 -3.77 13.40
CA SER A 307 -4.75 -4.04 13.81
C SER A 307 -4.63 -3.90 15.32
N PHE A 308 -3.95 -4.86 15.94
CA PHE A 308 -3.60 -4.80 17.36
C PHE A 308 -2.10 -5.02 17.53
N THR A 309 -1.54 -4.41 18.57
CA THR A 309 -0.19 -4.73 19.04
C THR A 309 -0.24 -5.96 19.96
N THR A 310 0.93 -6.43 20.40
CA THR A 310 1.28 -7.76 20.93
C THR A 310 0.54 -8.30 22.18
N ASP A 311 -0.63 -7.77 22.51
CA ASP A 311 -1.39 -8.16 23.69
C ASP A 311 -2.27 -9.40 23.46
N MET A 312 -2.61 -10.08 24.54
CA MET A 312 -3.61 -11.15 24.54
C MET A 312 -4.99 -10.54 24.34
N VAL A 313 -5.74 -11.07 23.36
CA VAL A 313 -7.10 -10.65 23.04
C VAL A 313 -8.04 -11.83 23.29
N THR A 314 -9.12 -11.60 24.02
CA THR A 314 -10.27 -12.54 24.05
C THR A 314 -11.33 -12.02 23.11
N ILE A 315 -11.67 -12.81 22.09
CA ILE A 315 -12.80 -12.56 21.18
C ILE A 315 -14.03 -13.25 21.74
N THR A 316 -15.17 -12.57 21.75
CA THR A 316 -16.44 -13.10 22.26
C THR A 316 -17.55 -12.81 21.26
N GLY A 317 -18.37 -13.81 20.95
CA GLY A 317 -19.59 -13.67 20.15
C GLY A 317 -20.83 -14.00 20.96
N PHE A 318 -21.89 -13.22 20.84
CA PHE A 318 -23.19 -13.49 21.45
C PHE A 318 -24.31 -12.74 20.73
N VAL A 319 -25.57 -13.05 21.06
CA VAL A 319 -26.72 -12.28 20.57
C VAL A 319 -27.26 -11.41 21.70
N ALA A 320 -27.60 -10.16 21.42
CA ALA A 320 -28.16 -9.23 22.39
C ALA A 320 -29.52 -8.70 21.96
N VAL A 321 -30.38 -8.40 22.94
CA VAL A 321 -31.58 -7.59 22.70
C VAL A 321 -31.15 -6.16 22.40
N CYS A 322 -31.64 -5.62 21.30
CA CYS A 322 -31.20 -4.32 20.80
C CYS A 322 -32.32 -3.67 19.98
N ASP A 323 -32.92 -2.61 20.51
CA ASP A 323 -33.95 -1.82 19.79
C ASP A 323 -33.36 -0.44 19.44
N GLY A 324 -32.72 -0.36 18.27
CA GLY A 324 -32.08 0.85 17.76
C GLY A 324 -30.70 1.16 18.36
N CYS A 325 -29.86 0.14 18.60
CA CYS A 325 -28.49 0.39 19.08
C CYS A 325 -27.64 1.07 18.00
N GLU A 326 -26.65 1.81 18.47
CA GLU A 326 -25.54 2.25 17.65
C GLU A 326 -24.74 1.02 17.16
N GLN A 327 -24.13 1.12 15.98
CA GLN A 327 -23.38 0.01 15.37
C GLN A 327 -22.14 -0.37 16.19
N GLU A 328 -21.64 0.56 17.01
CA GLU A 328 -20.49 0.39 17.88
C GLU A 328 -20.87 0.76 19.31
N CYS A 329 -20.35 0.00 20.28
CA CYS A 329 -20.38 0.38 21.69
C CYS A 329 -19.00 0.21 22.32
N GLU A 330 -18.67 1.08 23.28
CA GLU A 330 -17.50 0.86 24.15
C GLU A 330 -17.72 -0.40 24.98
N ALA A 331 -16.64 -1.15 25.26
CA ALA A 331 -16.71 -2.48 25.87
C ALA A 331 -17.64 -2.56 27.09
N ASP A 332 -17.52 -1.60 28.02
CA ASP A 332 -18.33 -1.55 29.24
C ASP A 332 -19.83 -1.35 28.94
N ALA A 333 -20.18 -0.59 27.90
CA ALA A 333 -21.58 -0.38 27.49
C ALA A 333 -22.17 -1.64 26.84
N CYS A 334 -21.35 -2.41 26.11
CA CYS A 334 -21.77 -3.66 25.50
C CYS A 334 -22.01 -4.77 26.54
N ASP A 335 -21.28 -4.73 27.65
CA ASP A 335 -21.45 -5.69 28.75
C ASP A 335 -22.78 -5.51 29.50
N GLU A 336 -23.39 -4.33 29.43
CA GLU A 336 -24.71 -4.06 30.01
C GLU A 336 -25.87 -4.57 29.13
N LEU A 337 -25.60 -4.97 27.88
CA LEU A 337 -26.62 -5.48 26.98
C LEU A 337 -27.22 -6.79 27.48
N GLN A 338 -28.53 -6.93 27.31
CA GLN A 338 -29.21 -8.17 27.66
C GLN A 338 -28.85 -9.26 26.66
N ARG A 339 -27.91 -10.13 27.05
CA ARG A 339 -27.49 -11.31 26.28
C ARG A 339 -28.63 -12.33 26.19
N ILE A 340 -28.84 -12.86 24.99
CA ILE A 340 -29.83 -13.88 24.68
C ILE A 340 -29.18 -15.01 23.88
N GLY A 341 -29.44 -16.26 24.27
CA GLY A 341 -28.87 -17.41 23.59
C GLY A 341 -27.44 -17.77 24.02
N PRO A 342 -26.75 -18.60 23.23
CA PRO A 342 -25.40 -19.08 23.56
C PRO A 342 -24.33 -18.02 23.28
N GLU A 343 -23.25 -18.11 24.05
CA GLU A 343 -22.05 -17.29 23.91
C GLU A 343 -20.88 -18.18 23.49
N CYS A 344 -20.03 -17.65 22.63
CA CYS A 344 -18.77 -18.28 22.27
C CYS A 344 -17.61 -17.33 22.54
N SER A 345 -16.47 -17.87 22.97
CA SER A 345 -15.30 -17.07 23.31
C SER A 345 -14.03 -17.84 22.96
N GLU A 346 -13.03 -17.12 22.47
CA GLU A 346 -11.73 -17.67 22.10
C GLU A 346 -10.62 -16.71 22.56
N GLN A 347 -9.57 -17.27 23.16
CA GLN A 347 -8.39 -16.51 23.59
C GLN A 347 -7.29 -16.64 22.55
N TYR A 348 -6.73 -15.51 22.16
CA TYR A 348 -5.61 -15.47 21.23
C TYR A 348 -4.50 -14.60 21.79
N VAL A 349 -3.28 -15.11 21.63
CA VAL A 349 -2.04 -14.38 21.93
C VAL A 349 -1.44 -14.01 20.59
N ALA A 350 -1.34 -12.71 20.32
CA ALA A 350 -0.72 -12.20 19.10
C ALA A 350 0.66 -12.82 18.88
N GLN A 351 0.87 -13.39 17.69
CA GLN A 351 2.14 -13.95 17.28
C GLN A 351 2.72 -13.05 16.20
N GLU A 352 3.93 -12.55 16.45
CA GLU A 352 4.69 -11.76 15.50
C GLU A 352 4.79 -12.48 14.14
N GLY A 353 4.44 -11.79 13.06
CA GLY A 353 4.47 -12.36 11.71
C GLY A 353 3.32 -13.33 11.39
N VAL A 354 2.21 -13.29 12.13
CA VAL A 354 1.02 -14.10 11.86
C VAL A 354 -0.22 -13.20 11.88
N ASP A 355 -0.96 -13.16 10.77
CA ASP A 355 -2.31 -12.60 10.72
C ASP A 355 -3.31 -13.65 11.19
N VAL A 356 -4.42 -13.21 11.77
CA VAL A 356 -5.46 -14.10 12.25
C VAL A 356 -6.83 -13.69 11.75
N ASP A 357 -7.50 -14.65 11.14
CA ASP A 357 -8.90 -14.54 10.75
C ASP A 357 -9.76 -15.31 11.76
N PHE A 358 -10.62 -14.59 12.48
CA PHE A 358 -11.69 -15.16 13.29
C PHE A 358 -12.97 -15.20 12.46
N THR A 359 -13.57 -16.37 12.34
CA THR A 359 -14.92 -16.49 11.79
C THR A 359 -15.89 -16.84 12.91
N ILE A 360 -16.75 -15.89 13.26
CA ILE A 360 -17.80 -16.09 14.26
C ILE A 360 -19.06 -16.55 13.53
N VAL A 361 -19.48 -17.78 13.79
CA VAL A 361 -20.63 -18.40 13.16
C VAL A 361 -21.82 -18.39 14.12
N TYR A 362 -22.88 -17.68 13.73
CA TYR A 362 -24.15 -17.65 14.45
C TYR A 362 -25.14 -18.62 13.80
N SER A 363 -25.75 -19.49 14.60
CA SER A 363 -26.73 -20.48 14.14
C SER A 363 -27.87 -20.63 15.13
N ASP A 364 -28.95 -21.27 14.69
CA ASP A 364 -30.12 -21.59 15.53
C ASP A 364 -29.69 -22.35 16.82
N GLY A 365 -29.53 -21.59 17.90
CA GLY A 365 -29.12 -22.10 19.21
C GLY A 365 -27.62 -22.33 19.39
N GLY A 366 -26.75 -21.77 18.53
CA GLY A 366 -25.30 -21.92 18.62
C GLY A 366 -24.49 -20.66 18.26
N CYS A 367 -23.32 -20.53 18.89
CA CYS A 367 -22.25 -19.60 18.54
C CYS A 367 -20.96 -20.41 18.50
N SER A 368 -20.14 -20.26 17.46
CA SER A 368 -18.80 -20.85 17.41
C SER A 368 -17.80 -19.88 16.79
N ILE A 369 -16.54 -20.01 17.17
CA ILE A 369 -15.43 -19.21 16.63
C ILE A 369 -14.45 -20.17 15.98
N ASP A 370 -14.23 -20.00 14.68
CA ASP A 370 -13.17 -20.67 13.95
C ASP A 370 -11.99 -19.72 13.80
N VAL A 371 -10.78 -20.19 14.11
CA VAL A 371 -9.56 -19.38 14.03
C VAL A 371 -8.66 -19.92 12.94
N THR A 372 -8.33 -19.07 11.96
CA THR A 372 -7.35 -19.37 10.93
C THR A 372 -6.16 -18.44 11.10
N THR A 373 -4.97 -19.01 11.24
CA THR A 373 -3.72 -18.26 11.28
C THR A 373 -3.08 -18.27 9.90
N ASN A 374 -2.81 -17.09 9.36
CA ASN A 374 -2.08 -16.93 8.11
C ASN A 374 -0.69 -16.39 8.44
N PRO A 375 0.40 -17.10 8.13
CA PRO A 375 1.72 -16.51 8.26
C PRO A 375 1.77 -15.26 7.39
N ILE A 376 2.22 -14.15 7.97
CA ILE A 376 2.60 -12.97 7.22
C ILE A 376 3.83 -13.41 6.44
N LEU A 377 3.63 -13.69 5.15
CA LEU A 377 4.75 -13.69 4.23
C LEU A 377 5.33 -12.28 4.32
N PRO A 378 6.63 -12.13 4.62
CA PRO A 378 7.24 -10.88 5.04
C PRO A 378 6.78 -9.61 4.32
#